data_AF-A0A6S7FMZ8-F1
#
_entry.id   AF-A0A6S7FMZ8-F1
#
_cell.length_a   1.000
_cell.length_b   1.000
_cell.length_c   1.000
_cell.angle_alpha   90.00
_cell.angle_beta   90.00
_cell.angle_gamma   90.00
#
_symmetry.space_group_name_H-M   'P 1'
#
loop_
_entity.id
_entity.type
_entity.pdbx_description
1 polymer ?
#
loop_
_entity_poly.entity_id
_entity_poly.type
_entity_poly.pdbx_seq_one_letter_code
_entity_poly.pdbx_strand_id
1 'polypeptide(L)'
;MGIIEDWKPTHYDPSDVVVPYFVQDTIAARQDLAAQYTTISRLDQGVGLILDELKSSGFEDSTLVVYSSDNGIPFQVGRTNLQEPGMSEPLLVSTPFHEEYWNTRSDALVSLLDITPTVLDWFNITYPTYKIFGPNPVNLTGNTLLPLLQERESRVQQEWDTVYASHSLHEITGYYPMRVIRKQRFKLIHNLNFLMPFPIDQDFYISRTFQDLLNRTRKHIDTHWFMTLHDYYYRPRWQLFDLQNDPKELVNLAGKTEFQDVFESLRRELHQWQNVTYDPWICAPDGVLENEGAFSPMGTCLPLDNNL
;
A
#
# COMPACT_ATOMS: atom_id res chain seq x y z
N MET A 1 20.14 -17.44 14.30
CA MET A 1 20.36 -16.03 13.87
C MET A 1 21.82 -15.92 13.50
N GLY A 2 22.12 -15.46 12.28
CA GLY A 2 23.51 -15.16 11.89
C GLY A 2 24.05 -14.01 12.73
N ILE A 3 25.33 -14.07 13.08
CA ILE A 3 26.04 -13.01 13.77
C ILE A 3 26.70 -12.18 12.66
N ILE A 4 26.31 -10.91 12.53
CA ILE A 4 27.14 -9.93 11.81
C ILE A 4 28.20 -9.53 12.83
N GLU A 5 29.42 -10.05 12.71
CA GLU A 5 30.49 -9.84 13.70
C GLU A 5 30.77 -8.36 13.96
N ASP A 6 30.50 -7.50 12.96
CA ASP A 6 30.70 -6.06 13.03
C ASP A 6 29.46 -5.25 13.42
N TRP A 7 28.31 -5.89 13.71
CA TRP A 7 27.09 -5.15 14.04
C TRP A 7 27.20 -4.49 15.41
N LYS A 8 27.16 -3.16 15.41
CA LYS A 8 27.04 -2.34 16.63
C LYS A 8 25.61 -1.79 16.68
N PRO A 9 24.77 -2.25 17.63
CA PRO A 9 23.41 -1.75 17.75
C PRO A 9 23.42 -0.24 18.09
N THR A 10 22.68 0.54 17.30
CA THR A 10 22.31 1.91 17.67
C THR A 10 21.03 1.85 18.48
N HIS A 11 21.09 2.27 19.74
CA HIS A 11 19.92 2.37 20.60
C HIS A 11 19.35 3.78 20.58
N TYR A 12 18.03 3.87 20.64
CA TYR A 12 17.28 5.12 20.60
C TYR A 12 16.53 5.30 21.90
N ASP A 13 16.55 6.52 22.45
CA ASP A 13 15.68 6.87 23.57
C ASP A 13 14.24 7.02 23.08
N PRO A 14 13.22 6.43 23.74
CA PRO A 14 11.82 6.70 23.45
C PRO A 14 11.43 8.19 23.40
N SER A 15 12.17 9.10 24.06
CA SER A 15 11.93 10.54 23.93
C SER A 15 12.30 11.13 22.57
N ASP A 16 13.23 10.48 21.85
CA ASP A 16 13.88 11.05 20.67
C ASP A 16 13.27 10.56 19.36
N VAL A 17 12.38 9.56 19.41
CA VAL A 17 11.69 9.03 18.23
C VAL A 17 10.61 9.97 17.72
N VAL A 18 10.46 10.01 16.39
CA VAL A 18 9.34 10.70 15.75
C VAL A 18 8.12 9.78 15.81
N VAL A 19 7.05 10.26 16.44
CA VAL A 19 5.76 9.55 16.50
C VAL A 19 4.95 9.90 15.26
N PRO A 20 4.67 8.95 14.34
CA PRO A 20 3.82 9.21 13.18
C PRO A 20 2.42 9.64 13.61
N TYR A 21 1.75 10.48 12.82
CA TYR A 21 0.44 11.06 13.19
C TYR A 21 -0.65 10.01 13.51
N PHE A 22 -0.51 8.81 12.94
CA PHE A 22 -1.45 7.71 13.07
C PHE A 22 -1.14 6.78 14.25
N VAL A 23 -0.03 7.01 14.95
CA VAL A 23 0.37 6.27 16.15
C VAL A 23 0.00 7.11 17.37
N GLN A 24 -0.52 6.48 18.42
CA GLN A 24 -0.80 7.16 19.68
C GLN A 24 0.50 7.68 20.33
N ASP A 25 0.50 8.92 20.81
CA ASP A 25 1.66 9.48 21.48
C ASP A 25 1.69 9.07 22.97
N THR A 26 2.09 7.83 23.21
CA THR A 26 2.22 7.24 24.56
C THR A 26 3.60 6.62 24.76
N ILE A 27 4.02 6.45 26.02
CA ILE A 27 5.31 5.81 26.33
C ILE A 27 5.40 4.38 25.75
N ALA A 28 4.29 3.64 25.71
CA ALA A 28 4.25 2.30 25.15
C ALA A 28 4.55 2.31 23.64
N ALA A 29 3.93 3.24 22.91
CA ALA A 29 4.17 3.40 21.48
C ALA A 29 5.59 3.91 21.18
N ARG A 30 6.09 4.87 21.97
CA ARG A 30 7.46 5.37 21.85
C ARG A 30 8.52 4.31 22.11
N GLN A 31 8.27 3.39 23.04
CA GLN A 31 9.15 2.23 23.28
C GLN A 31 9.16 1.26 22.09
N ASP A 32 7.99 0.99 21.50
CA ASP A 32 7.91 0.16 20.29
C ASP A 32 8.62 0.84 19.10
N LEU A 33 8.45 2.15 18.92
CA LEU A 33 9.16 2.94 17.90
C LEU A 33 10.68 2.95 18.11
N ALA A 34 11.17 3.11 19.34
CA ALA A 34 12.61 3.08 19.64
C ALA A 34 13.24 1.71 19.32
N ALA A 35 12.52 0.63 19.62
CA ALA A 35 12.93 -0.72 19.23
C ALA A 35 12.88 -0.92 17.71
N GLN A 36 11.87 -0.35 17.03
CA GLN A 36 11.77 -0.35 15.58
C GLN A 36 12.97 0.38 14.95
N TYR A 37 13.33 1.57 15.43
CA TYR A 37 14.46 2.36 14.92
C TYR A 37 15.78 1.60 15.05
N THR A 38 16.01 0.95 16.20
CA THR A 38 17.18 0.08 16.43
C THR A 38 17.25 -1.04 15.37
N THR A 39 16.09 -1.62 15.03
CA THR A 39 15.99 -2.69 14.02
C THR A 39 16.19 -2.17 12.61
N ILE A 40 15.70 -0.97 12.30
CA ILE A 40 15.92 -0.28 11.03
C ILE A 40 17.40 0.04 10.85
N SER A 41 18.12 0.50 11.88
CA SER A 41 19.58 0.70 11.78
C SER A 41 20.34 -0.57 11.46
N ARG A 42 19.86 -1.73 11.94
CA ARG A 42 20.43 -3.03 11.57
C ARG A 42 20.13 -3.38 10.10
N LEU A 43 18.91 -3.12 9.63
CA LEU A 43 18.54 -3.29 8.22
C LEU A 43 19.44 -2.43 7.32
N ASP A 44 19.60 -1.15 7.65
CA ASP A 44 20.43 -0.19 6.92
C ASP A 44 21.89 -0.65 6.80
N GLN A 45 22.50 -1.09 7.90
CA GLN A 45 23.84 -1.70 7.87
C GLN A 45 23.89 -2.95 6.97
N GLY A 46 22.85 -3.79 7.01
CA GLY A 46 22.74 -4.96 6.13
C GLY A 46 22.67 -4.61 4.65
N VAL A 47 21.95 -3.53 4.30
CA VAL A 47 21.95 -2.98 2.93
C VAL A 47 23.35 -2.54 2.53
N GLY A 48 24.06 -1.82 3.42
CA GLY A 48 25.46 -1.43 3.20
C GLY A 48 26.36 -2.61 2.88
N LEU A 49 26.29 -3.70 3.66
CA LEU A 49 27.07 -4.92 3.42
C LEU A 49 26.78 -5.54 2.04
N ILE A 50 25.51 -5.58 1.62
CA ILE A 50 25.15 -6.13 0.31
C ILE A 50 25.74 -5.27 -0.82
N LEU A 51 25.65 -3.94 -0.70
CA LEU A 51 26.19 -3.01 -1.69
C LEU A 51 27.72 -3.07 -1.76
N ASP A 52 28.39 -3.17 -0.61
CA ASP A 52 29.84 -3.34 -0.52
C ASP A 52 30.29 -4.63 -1.22
N GLU A 53 29.53 -5.73 -1.11
CA GLU A 53 29.87 -6.97 -1.81
C GLU A 53 29.60 -6.94 -3.31
N LEU A 54 28.54 -6.23 -3.75
CA LEU A 54 28.33 -5.95 -5.17
C LEU A 54 29.53 -5.19 -5.76
N LYS A 55 30.04 -4.20 -5.02
CA LYS A 55 31.23 -3.41 -5.38
C LYS A 55 32.51 -4.24 -5.36
N SER A 56 32.78 -4.97 -4.27
CA SER A 56 33.97 -5.80 -4.11
C SER A 56 34.10 -6.86 -5.21
N SER A 57 32.95 -7.37 -5.67
CA SER A 57 32.83 -8.37 -6.73
C SER A 57 32.89 -7.78 -8.14
N GLY A 58 32.97 -6.45 -8.29
CA GLY A 58 33.07 -5.77 -9.57
C GLY A 58 31.77 -5.66 -10.36
N PHE A 59 30.61 -5.76 -9.70
CA PHE A 59 29.28 -5.72 -10.35
C PHE A 59 28.51 -4.40 -10.14
N GLU A 60 29.03 -3.45 -9.37
CA GLU A 60 28.41 -2.15 -9.07
C GLU A 60 27.96 -1.42 -10.35
N ASP A 61 28.85 -1.29 -11.33
CA ASP A 61 28.61 -0.54 -12.58
C ASP A 61 27.73 -1.28 -13.61
N SER A 62 27.16 -2.44 -13.23
CA SER A 62 26.36 -3.29 -14.10
C SER A 62 25.03 -3.76 -13.48
N THR A 63 24.68 -3.24 -12.30
CA THR A 63 23.54 -3.73 -11.52
C THR A 63 22.50 -2.63 -11.31
N LEU A 64 21.24 -2.92 -11.68
CA LEU A 64 20.09 -2.14 -11.23
C LEU A 64 19.78 -2.50 -9.78
N VAL A 65 19.75 -1.51 -8.89
CA VAL A 65 19.42 -1.68 -7.48
C VAL A 65 18.04 -1.09 -7.21
N VAL A 66 17.12 -1.90 -6.67
CA VAL A 66 15.80 -1.47 -6.21
C VAL A 66 15.69 -1.77 -4.72
N TYR A 67 15.38 -0.75 -3.92
CA TYR A 67 15.07 -0.88 -2.50
C TYR A 67 13.62 -0.46 -2.25
N SER A 68 12.87 -1.30 -1.54
CA SER A 68 11.49 -1.01 -1.14
C SER A 68 11.10 -1.77 0.13
N SER A 69 9.93 -1.43 0.66
CA SER A 69 9.17 -2.23 1.65
C SER A 69 7.98 -2.91 0.97
N ASP A 70 7.39 -3.91 1.62
CA ASP A 70 6.24 -4.69 1.13
C ASP A 70 4.88 -4.09 1.54
N ASN A 71 4.80 -3.53 2.76
CA ASN A 71 3.64 -2.82 3.28
C ASN A 71 4.02 -1.84 4.40
N GLY A 72 3.07 -0.99 4.79
CA GLY A 72 3.23 -0.04 5.87
C GLY A 72 3.58 -0.67 7.23
N ILE A 73 4.07 0.17 8.14
CA ILE A 73 4.60 -0.25 9.44
C ILE A 73 3.53 -0.95 10.33
N PRO A 74 3.92 -1.85 11.25
CA PRO A 74 2.97 -2.64 12.06
C PRO A 74 2.41 -1.84 13.26
N PHE A 75 1.76 -0.72 12.96
CA PHE A 75 1.07 0.16 13.90
C PHE A 75 -0.38 0.37 13.46
N GLN A 76 -1.19 1.04 14.28
CA GLN A 76 -2.57 1.38 13.92
C GLN A 76 -2.61 2.08 12.56
N VAL A 77 -3.59 1.79 11.70
CA VAL A 77 -3.72 2.40 10.35
C VAL A 77 -2.58 2.04 9.37
N GLY A 78 -1.50 1.41 9.83
CA GLY A 78 -0.41 0.90 9.01
C GLY A 78 -0.75 -0.43 8.37
N ARG A 79 0.10 -1.46 8.58
CA ARG A 79 -0.08 -2.82 8.05
C ARG A 79 -1.54 -3.28 8.11
N THR A 80 -2.01 -3.98 7.08
CA THR A 80 -3.38 -4.46 6.85
C THR A 80 -4.39 -3.40 6.38
N ASN A 81 -4.07 -2.11 6.43
CA ASN A 81 -4.95 -1.05 5.95
C ASN A 81 -4.54 -0.58 4.55
N LEU A 82 -5.49 -0.01 3.80
CA LEU A 82 -5.23 0.65 2.51
C LEU A 82 -5.35 2.19 2.59
N GLN A 83 -5.26 2.73 3.81
CA GLN A 83 -4.97 4.14 4.06
C GLN A 83 -3.49 4.41 3.79
N GLU A 84 -3.08 5.68 3.62
CA GLU A 84 -1.70 6.07 3.26
C GLU A 84 -0.66 5.39 4.16
N PRO A 85 -0.81 5.35 5.51
CA PRO A 85 0.16 4.69 6.38
C PRO A 85 0.37 3.19 6.12
N GLY A 86 -0.60 2.50 5.52
CA GLY A 86 -0.55 1.08 5.21
C GLY A 86 -0.04 0.74 3.82
N MET A 87 0.01 1.73 2.91
CA MET A 87 0.35 1.53 1.49
C MET A 87 1.50 2.40 0.96
N SER A 88 1.93 3.41 1.72
CA SER A 88 3.02 4.30 1.33
C SER A 88 4.37 3.67 1.67
N GLU A 89 5.02 3.10 0.65
CA GLU A 89 6.32 2.45 0.80
C GLU A 89 7.48 3.37 0.39
N PRO A 90 8.65 3.30 1.06
CA PRO A 90 9.87 3.83 0.50
C PRO A 90 10.20 3.11 -0.82
N LEU A 91 10.62 3.84 -1.84
CA LEU A 91 11.11 3.26 -3.09
C LEU A 91 12.34 4.03 -3.55
N LEU A 92 13.47 3.33 -3.65
CA LEU A 92 14.70 3.84 -4.26
C LEU A 92 15.05 2.95 -5.45
N VAL A 93 15.34 3.57 -6.59
CA VAL A 93 15.77 2.86 -7.80
C VAL A 93 17.06 3.53 -8.28
N SER A 94 18.14 2.76 -8.35
CA SER A 94 19.47 3.22 -8.76
C SER A 94 19.96 2.42 -9.95
N THR A 95 20.36 3.12 -11.01
CA THR A 95 20.94 2.56 -12.23
C THR A 95 22.33 3.16 -12.46
N PRO A 96 23.35 2.36 -12.84
CA PRO A 96 24.69 2.86 -13.15
C PRO A 96 24.77 3.63 -14.48
N PHE A 97 23.71 3.65 -15.29
CA PHE A 97 23.75 4.25 -16.63
C PHE A 97 23.25 5.69 -16.72
N HIS A 98 22.59 6.19 -15.68
CA HIS A 98 21.91 7.51 -15.66
C HIS A 98 22.21 8.28 -14.37
N GLU A 99 23.50 8.44 -14.06
CA GLU A 99 23.98 9.09 -12.84
C GLU A 99 23.56 10.57 -12.74
N GLU A 100 23.30 11.24 -13.86
CA GLU A 100 22.84 12.63 -13.90
C GLU A 100 21.46 12.86 -13.25
N TYR A 101 20.72 11.77 -12.99
CA TYR A 101 19.43 11.77 -12.30
C TYR A 101 19.50 11.18 -10.90
N TRP A 102 20.68 10.80 -10.42
CA TRP A 102 20.84 10.35 -9.03
C TRP A 102 20.54 11.47 -8.04
N ASN A 103 20.14 11.07 -6.83
CA ASN A 103 19.79 11.98 -5.74
C ASN A 103 18.67 12.99 -6.12
N THR A 104 17.77 12.57 -7.01
CA THR A 104 16.56 13.31 -7.34
C THR A 104 15.33 12.67 -6.69
N ARG A 105 14.24 13.42 -6.62
CA ARG A 105 12.95 12.97 -6.11
C ARG A 105 11.91 13.05 -7.23
N SER A 106 11.12 12.01 -7.39
CA SER A 106 9.95 11.97 -8.27
C SER A 106 8.67 12.11 -7.47
N ASP A 107 7.68 12.81 -8.03
CA ASP A 107 6.31 12.90 -7.51
C ASP A 107 5.32 11.98 -8.26
N ALA A 108 5.82 11.18 -9.20
CA ALA A 108 5.05 10.16 -9.91
C ALA A 108 4.42 9.17 -8.92
N LEU A 109 3.14 8.85 -9.13
CA LEU A 109 2.46 7.78 -8.39
C LEU A 109 2.83 6.43 -9.01
N VAL A 110 3.56 5.63 -8.25
CA VAL A 110 4.10 4.32 -8.65
C VAL A 110 3.60 3.23 -7.70
N SER A 111 3.66 1.99 -8.14
CA SER A 111 3.24 0.78 -7.42
C SER A 111 4.34 -0.27 -7.40
N LEU A 112 4.36 -1.14 -6.40
CA LEU A 112 5.24 -2.32 -6.43
C LEU A 112 4.94 -3.25 -7.62
N LEU A 113 3.76 -3.14 -8.22
CA LEU A 113 3.43 -3.82 -9.49
C LEU A 113 4.31 -3.38 -10.66
N ASP A 114 4.98 -2.23 -10.55
CA ASP A 114 5.89 -1.68 -11.56
C ASP A 114 7.29 -2.31 -11.50
N ILE A 115 7.64 -2.99 -10.40
CA ILE A 115 8.97 -3.62 -10.25
C ILE A 115 9.18 -4.73 -11.28
N THR A 116 8.21 -5.63 -11.45
CA THR A 116 8.31 -6.72 -12.44
C THR A 116 8.52 -6.21 -13.87
N PRO A 117 7.68 -5.32 -14.43
CA PRO A 117 7.92 -4.78 -15.77
C PRO A 117 9.23 -3.98 -15.86
N THR A 118 9.66 -3.29 -14.80
CA THR A 118 10.97 -2.61 -14.76
C THR A 118 12.14 -3.58 -14.90
N VAL A 119 12.13 -4.68 -14.14
CA VAL A 119 13.21 -5.70 -14.20
C VAL A 119 13.20 -6.41 -15.55
N LEU A 120 12.03 -6.72 -16.10
CA LEU A 120 11.90 -7.30 -17.44
C LEU A 120 12.49 -6.37 -18.51
N ASP A 121 12.15 -5.08 -18.46
CA ASP A 121 12.66 -4.06 -19.37
C ASP A 121 14.19 -3.89 -19.25
N TRP A 122 14.72 -3.87 -18.03
CA TRP A 122 16.16 -3.82 -17.77
C TRP A 122 16.94 -4.94 -18.46
N PHE A 123 16.39 -6.15 -18.49
CA PHE A 123 16.99 -7.31 -19.16
C PHE A 123 16.53 -7.50 -20.61
N ASN A 124 15.73 -6.58 -21.16
CA ASN A 124 15.12 -6.68 -22.48
C ASN A 124 14.34 -8.00 -22.69
N ILE A 125 13.57 -8.40 -21.67
CA ILE A 125 12.73 -9.60 -21.68
C ILE A 125 11.27 -9.18 -21.91
N THR A 126 10.65 -9.73 -22.96
CA THR A 126 9.21 -9.52 -23.20
C THR A 126 8.38 -10.40 -22.25
N TYR A 127 7.39 -9.81 -21.58
CA TYR A 127 6.42 -10.58 -20.79
C TYR A 127 5.66 -11.56 -21.71
N PRO A 128 5.63 -12.87 -21.39
CA PRO A 128 5.04 -13.85 -22.29
C PRO A 128 3.52 -13.72 -22.37
N THR A 129 2.95 -14.03 -23.53
CA THR A 129 1.49 -14.16 -23.69
C THR A 129 1.04 -15.54 -23.24
N TYR A 130 0.37 -15.61 -22.09
CA TYR A 130 -0.23 -16.85 -21.58
C TYR A 130 -1.54 -16.56 -20.85
N LYS A 131 -2.28 -17.63 -20.50
CA LYS A 131 -3.51 -17.58 -19.71
C LYS A 131 -3.32 -18.40 -18.45
N ILE A 132 -3.88 -17.94 -17.34
CA ILE A 132 -4.05 -18.78 -16.14
C ILE A 132 -5.37 -19.56 -16.30
N PHE A 133 -6.47 -18.81 -16.43
CA PHE A 133 -7.82 -19.32 -16.70
C PHE A 133 -8.53 -18.41 -17.70
N GLY A 134 -9.66 -18.87 -18.26
CA GLY A 134 -10.53 -18.04 -19.09
C GLY A 134 -10.02 -17.74 -20.51
N PRO A 135 -10.73 -16.85 -21.25
CA PRO A 135 -10.48 -16.64 -22.68
C PRO A 135 -9.37 -15.64 -22.98
N ASN A 136 -8.98 -14.79 -22.04
CA ASN A 136 -8.07 -13.67 -22.27
C ASN A 136 -6.68 -13.91 -21.66
N PRO A 137 -5.61 -13.38 -22.27
CA PRO A 137 -4.26 -13.45 -21.69
C PRO A 137 -4.12 -12.58 -20.44
N VAL A 138 -3.18 -12.96 -19.58
CA VAL A 138 -2.74 -12.12 -18.46
C VAL A 138 -1.90 -10.98 -19.00
N ASN A 139 -2.21 -9.75 -18.58
CA ASN A 139 -1.41 -8.56 -18.87
C ASN A 139 -0.98 -7.92 -17.54
N LEU A 140 0.26 -7.44 -17.49
CA LEU A 140 0.71 -6.59 -16.39
C LEU A 140 0.02 -5.23 -16.49
N THR A 141 -0.45 -4.70 -15.35
CA THR A 141 -1.02 -3.36 -15.26
C THR A 141 -0.04 -2.32 -14.74
N GLY A 142 1.09 -2.76 -14.17
CA GLY A 142 2.23 -1.89 -13.88
C GLY A 142 3.05 -1.58 -15.12
N ASN A 143 3.87 -0.53 -15.04
CA ASN A 143 4.73 -0.05 -16.11
C ASN A 143 6.21 -0.05 -15.70
N THR A 144 7.11 -0.03 -16.67
CA THR A 144 8.55 0.11 -16.39
C THR A 144 8.86 1.48 -15.80
N LEU A 145 9.63 1.52 -14.72
CA LEU A 145 10.10 2.74 -14.05
C LEU A 145 11.32 3.34 -14.76
N LEU A 146 11.97 2.63 -15.68
CA LEU A 146 13.21 3.08 -16.32
C LEU A 146 13.10 4.47 -16.98
N PRO A 147 11.99 4.85 -17.66
CA PRO A 147 11.83 6.20 -18.21
C PRO A 147 11.91 7.30 -17.13
N LEU A 148 11.44 7.03 -15.91
CA LEU A 148 11.52 7.97 -14.78
C LEU A 148 12.96 8.17 -14.28
N LEU A 149 13.88 7.27 -14.64
CA LEU A 149 15.30 7.33 -14.27
C LEU A 149 16.14 8.07 -15.31
N GLN A 150 15.57 8.40 -16.47
CA GLN A 150 16.28 8.88 -17.65
C GLN A 150 15.88 10.30 -18.06
N GLU A 151 14.75 10.79 -17.56
CA GLU A 151 14.21 12.08 -17.98
C GLU A 151 13.61 12.86 -16.79
N ARG A 152 13.93 14.16 -16.73
CA ARG A 152 13.38 15.11 -15.74
C ARG A 152 12.07 15.75 -16.16
N GLU A 153 11.59 15.50 -17.38
CA GLU A 153 10.44 16.24 -17.89
C GLU A 153 9.18 15.90 -17.12
N SER A 154 8.46 16.93 -16.68
CA SER A 154 7.19 16.80 -15.96
C SER A 154 6.15 16.00 -16.74
N ARG A 155 6.29 15.89 -18.06
CA ARG A 155 5.35 15.19 -18.94
C ARG A 155 5.30 13.69 -18.68
N VAL A 156 6.46 13.04 -18.54
CA VAL A 156 6.51 11.60 -18.22
C VAL A 156 5.89 11.38 -16.85
N GLN A 157 6.24 12.19 -15.84
CA GLN A 157 5.66 12.06 -14.49
C GLN A 157 4.14 12.36 -14.45
N GLN A 158 3.63 13.24 -15.33
CA GLN A 158 2.21 13.56 -15.42
C GLN A 158 1.35 12.39 -15.93
N GLU A 159 1.94 11.41 -16.60
CA GLU A 159 1.24 10.18 -17.01
C GLU A 159 1.13 9.17 -15.84
N TRP A 160 1.97 9.31 -14.82
CA TRP A 160 2.02 8.44 -13.63
C TRP A 160 1.19 9.04 -12.51
N ASP A 161 -0.12 9.09 -12.76
CA ASP A 161 -1.05 9.83 -11.92
C ASP A 161 -2.04 8.93 -11.19
N THR A 162 -1.94 7.61 -11.36
CA THR A 162 -2.91 6.66 -10.83
C THR A 162 -2.23 5.40 -10.28
N VAL A 163 -2.61 4.99 -9.07
CA VAL A 163 -2.22 3.71 -8.46
C VAL A 163 -3.43 2.99 -7.90
N TYR A 164 -3.35 1.66 -7.85
CA TYR A 164 -4.41 0.79 -7.35
C TYR A 164 -3.89 -0.11 -6.23
N ALA A 165 -4.78 -0.54 -5.34
CA ALA A 165 -4.49 -1.57 -4.37
C ALA A 165 -5.70 -2.51 -4.16
N SER A 166 -5.41 -3.77 -3.85
CA SER A 166 -6.40 -4.80 -3.58
C SER A 166 -5.96 -5.64 -2.39
N HIS A 167 -6.83 -5.78 -1.41
CA HIS A 167 -6.64 -6.62 -0.23
C HIS A 167 -7.89 -7.49 -0.04
N SER A 168 -7.73 -8.76 0.28
CA SER A 168 -8.87 -9.66 0.54
C SER A 168 -8.79 -10.28 1.93
N LEU A 169 -7.63 -10.87 2.25
CA LEU A 169 -7.35 -11.57 3.49
C LEU A 169 -5.98 -11.11 4.01
N HIS A 170 -5.80 -11.13 5.33
CA HIS A 170 -4.48 -11.12 5.97
C HIS A 170 -4.19 -12.49 6.59
N GLU A 171 -4.82 -12.76 7.74
CA GLU A 171 -5.00 -14.13 8.24
C GLU A 171 -6.22 -14.76 7.55
N ILE A 172 -6.31 -16.09 7.54
CA ILE A 172 -7.49 -16.78 6.99
C ILE A 172 -8.80 -16.39 7.70
N THR A 173 -8.71 -16.01 8.98
CA THR A 173 -9.81 -15.50 9.81
C THR A 173 -10.04 -14.00 9.66
N GLY A 174 -9.13 -13.27 9.02
CA GLY A 174 -9.18 -11.82 8.81
C GLY A 174 -9.79 -11.46 7.46
N TYR A 175 -11.07 -11.79 7.23
CA TYR A 175 -11.77 -11.50 5.97
C TYR A 175 -12.37 -10.07 5.97
N TYR A 176 -11.65 -9.14 5.34
CA TYR A 176 -12.10 -7.76 5.16
C TYR A 176 -11.61 -7.20 3.81
N PRO A 177 -12.24 -7.57 2.69
CA PRO A 177 -11.77 -7.15 1.38
C PRO A 177 -11.92 -5.65 1.17
N MET A 178 -10.86 -5.04 0.62
CA MET A 178 -10.79 -3.63 0.30
C MET A 178 -10.22 -3.43 -1.10
N ARG A 179 -10.72 -2.42 -1.82
CA ARG A 179 -10.24 -2.00 -3.14
C ARG A 179 -9.98 -0.51 -3.14
N VAL A 180 -8.87 -0.10 -3.75
CA VAL A 180 -8.45 1.30 -3.75
C VAL A 180 -8.03 1.74 -5.14
N ILE A 181 -8.43 2.95 -5.49
CA ILE A 181 -7.79 3.76 -6.52
C ILE A 181 -7.34 5.07 -5.88
N ARG A 182 -6.11 5.48 -6.15
CA ARG A 182 -5.65 6.84 -5.92
C ARG A 182 -5.28 7.43 -7.27
N LYS A 183 -5.92 8.55 -7.62
CA LYS A 183 -5.62 9.32 -8.82
C LYS A 183 -5.28 10.75 -8.44
N GLN A 184 -4.01 11.10 -8.60
CA GLN A 184 -3.42 12.38 -8.22
C GLN A 184 -3.74 12.71 -6.76
N ARG A 185 -4.62 13.71 -6.58
CA ARG A 185 -5.09 14.29 -5.33
C ARG A 185 -6.11 13.42 -4.61
N PHE A 186 -6.91 12.64 -5.33
CA PHE A 186 -8.05 11.95 -4.75
C PHE A 186 -7.79 10.47 -4.58
N LYS A 187 -8.30 9.91 -3.48
CA LYS A 187 -8.22 8.49 -3.17
C LYS A 187 -9.58 7.97 -2.76
N LEU A 188 -9.99 6.87 -3.37
CA LEU A 188 -11.24 6.18 -3.10
C LEU A 188 -10.93 4.78 -2.56
N ILE A 189 -11.52 4.47 -1.41
CA ILE A 189 -11.47 3.15 -0.77
C ILE A 189 -12.87 2.55 -0.76
N HIS A 190 -13.00 1.31 -1.22
CA HIS A 190 -14.20 0.48 -1.12
C HIS A 190 -13.96 -0.61 -0.09
N ASN A 191 -14.68 -0.57 1.03
CA ASN A 191 -14.73 -1.62 2.03
C ASN A 191 -15.89 -2.57 1.70
N LEU A 192 -15.60 -3.78 1.20
CA LEU A 192 -16.66 -4.69 0.75
C LEU A 192 -17.43 -5.29 1.94
N ASN A 193 -16.75 -5.53 3.07
CA ASN A 193 -17.34 -6.12 4.28
C ASN A 193 -17.57 -5.10 5.40
N PHE A 194 -17.95 -3.86 5.04
CA PHE A 194 -17.98 -2.69 5.93
C PHE A 194 -18.95 -2.78 7.13
N LEU A 195 -19.97 -3.66 7.06
CA LEU A 195 -20.90 -3.88 8.17
C LEU A 195 -20.29 -4.70 9.31
N MET A 196 -19.18 -5.39 9.05
CA MET A 196 -18.42 -6.14 10.05
C MET A 196 -17.27 -5.29 10.58
N PRO A 197 -16.84 -5.51 11.84
CA PRO A 197 -15.68 -4.80 12.37
C PRO A 197 -14.40 -5.19 11.62
N PHE A 198 -13.53 -4.21 11.38
CA PHE A 198 -12.19 -4.43 10.83
C PHE A 198 -11.41 -5.43 11.71
N PRO A 199 -10.86 -6.51 11.13
CA PRO A 199 -10.16 -7.54 11.89
C PRO A 199 -8.80 -7.03 12.39
N ILE A 200 -8.34 -7.57 13.51
CA ILE A 200 -7.01 -7.35 14.07
C ILE A 200 -6.24 -8.65 14.00
N ASP A 201 -5.05 -8.62 13.40
CA ASP A 201 -4.17 -9.78 13.34
C ASP A 201 -3.53 -10.07 14.71
N GLN A 202 -3.18 -11.34 14.93
CA GLN A 202 -2.76 -11.84 16.24
C GLN A 202 -1.43 -11.22 16.69
N ASP A 203 -0.52 -10.98 15.75
CA ASP A 203 0.79 -10.39 16.02
C ASP A 203 0.65 -8.92 16.46
N PHE A 204 -0.16 -8.15 15.75
CA PHE A 204 -0.40 -6.75 16.10
C PHE A 204 -1.19 -6.63 17.40
N TYR A 205 -2.16 -7.54 17.64
CA TYR A 205 -2.95 -7.55 18.87
C TYR A 205 -2.07 -7.57 20.11
N ILE A 206 -0.99 -8.35 20.13
CA ILE A 206 -0.10 -8.49 21.29
C ILE A 206 0.96 -7.38 21.41
N SER A 207 1.04 -6.45 20.46
CA SER A 207 1.98 -5.31 20.52
C SER A 207 1.72 -4.44 21.76
N ARG A 208 2.78 -3.83 22.33
CA ARG A 208 2.62 -2.93 23.50
C ARG A 208 1.72 -1.76 23.14
N THR A 209 1.91 -1.24 21.93
CA THR A 209 1.11 -0.18 21.35
C THR A 209 -0.37 -0.53 21.31
N PHE A 210 -0.77 -1.65 20.68
CA PHE A 210 -2.20 -2.00 20.61
C PHE A 210 -2.80 -2.34 21.98
N GLN A 211 -2.04 -3.01 22.86
CA GLN A 211 -2.49 -3.29 24.22
C GLN A 211 -2.72 -2.01 25.05
N ASP A 212 -1.85 -1.00 24.93
CA ASP A 212 -2.06 0.31 25.57
C ASP A 212 -3.32 1.02 25.04
N LEU A 213 -3.52 1.02 23.72
CA LEU A 213 -4.71 1.60 23.07
C LEU A 213 -6.01 0.98 23.61
N LEU A 214 -6.03 -0.36 23.64
CA LEU A 214 -7.18 -1.14 24.08
C LEU A 214 -7.48 -0.92 25.56
N ASN A 215 -6.44 -0.89 26.40
CA ASN A 215 -6.58 -0.65 27.83
C ASN A 215 -7.06 0.77 28.15
N ARG A 216 -6.54 1.79 27.46
CA ARG A 216 -7.00 3.18 27.61
C ARG A 216 -8.45 3.34 27.19
N THR A 217 -8.82 2.77 26.04
CA THR A 217 -10.20 2.79 25.54
C THR A 217 -11.17 2.14 26.54
N ARG A 218 -10.84 0.95 27.06
CA ARG A 218 -11.67 0.24 28.07
C ARG A 218 -11.82 1.02 29.38
N LYS A 219 -10.81 1.78 29.77
CA LYS A 219 -10.81 2.59 30.99
C LYS A 219 -11.38 4.00 30.77
N HIS A 220 -11.82 4.33 29.56
CA HIS A 220 -12.25 5.67 29.16
C HIS A 220 -11.18 6.74 29.47
N ILE A 221 -9.91 6.38 29.27
CA ILE A 221 -8.76 7.29 29.36
C ILE A 221 -8.44 7.79 27.96
N ASP A 222 -7.98 9.04 27.85
CA ASP A 222 -7.48 9.59 26.59
C ASP A 222 -6.44 8.64 25.96
N THR A 223 -6.74 8.24 24.72
CA THR A 223 -5.89 7.34 23.94
C THR A 223 -4.71 8.09 23.34
N HIS A 224 -4.77 9.43 23.26
CA HIS A 224 -3.82 10.26 22.50
C HIS A 224 -3.70 9.80 21.04
N TRP A 225 -4.76 9.19 20.51
CA TRP A 225 -4.86 8.73 19.14
C TRP A 225 -5.82 9.63 18.37
N PHE A 226 -5.56 9.82 17.08
CA PHE A 226 -6.33 10.75 16.25
C PHE A 226 -7.75 10.25 15.92
N MET A 227 -8.06 8.99 16.21
CA MET A 227 -9.38 8.38 16.05
C MET A 227 -9.71 7.46 17.23
N THR A 228 -10.91 6.86 17.20
CA THR A 228 -11.35 5.89 18.21
C THR A 228 -11.28 4.46 17.67
N LEU A 229 -11.21 3.47 18.58
CA LEU A 229 -11.35 2.06 18.17
C LEU A 229 -12.69 1.78 17.49
N HIS A 230 -13.76 2.50 17.85
CA HIS A 230 -15.06 2.33 17.21
C HIS A 230 -14.99 2.70 15.73
N ASP A 231 -14.46 3.88 15.40
CA ASP A 231 -14.34 4.34 14.01
C ASP A 231 -13.33 3.49 13.21
N TYR A 232 -12.29 2.98 13.88
CA TYR A 232 -11.33 2.06 13.27
C TYR A 232 -11.96 0.72 12.88
N TYR A 233 -12.85 0.19 13.73
CA TYR A 233 -13.55 -1.07 13.46
C TYR A 233 -14.69 -0.89 12.46
N TYR A 234 -15.53 0.14 12.62
CA TYR A 234 -16.75 0.31 11.84
C TYR A 234 -16.57 1.41 10.80
N ARG A 235 -16.15 1.01 9.61
CA ARG A 235 -15.83 1.93 8.51
C ARG A 235 -17.01 2.08 7.55
N PRO A 236 -17.19 3.22 6.89
CA PRO A 236 -18.14 3.35 5.79
C PRO A 236 -17.81 2.43 4.62
N ARG A 237 -18.82 2.01 3.83
CA ARG A 237 -18.62 1.26 2.57
C ARG A 237 -17.65 1.97 1.62
N TRP A 238 -17.81 3.28 1.49
CA TRP A 238 -17.00 4.12 0.61
C TRP A 238 -16.31 5.22 1.41
N GLN A 239 -15.01 5.39 1.19
CA GLN A 239 -14.24 6.48 1.74
C GLN A 239 -13.52 7.22 0.62
N LEU A 240 -13.85 8.50 0.42
CA LEU A 240 -13.20 9.37 -0.55
C LEU A 240 -12.41 10.44 0.20
N PHE A 241 -11.12 10.56 -0.10
CA PHE A 241 -10.23 11.52 0.53
C PHE A 241 -9.59 12.44 -0.51
N ASP A 242 -9.36 13.68 -0.10
CA ASP A 242 -8.58 14.68 -0.82
C ASP A 242 -7.20 14.79 -0.16
N LEU A 243 -6.21 14.08 -0.69
CA LEU A 243 -4.87 14.00 -0.09
C LEU A 243 -4.06 15.29 -0.21
N GLN A 244 -4.50 16.26 -1.02
CA GLN A 244 -3.84 17.56 -1.09
C GLN A 244 -4.21 18.43 0.12
N ASN A 245 -5.48 18.44 0.52
CA ASN A 245 -5.96 19.24 1.64
C ASN A 245 -6.06 18.45 2.96
N ASP A 246 -6.19 17.14 2.86
CA ASP A 246 -6.31 16.20 3.97
C ASP A 246 -5.37 15.00 3.74
N PRO A 247 -4.04 15.21 3.83
CA PRO A 247 -3.05 14.15 3.64
C PRO A 247 -3.12 13.05 4.71
N LYS A 248 -3.92 13.25 5.77
CA LYS A 248 -4.09 12.31 6.88
C LYS A 248 -5.35 11.46 6.74
N GLU A 249 -6.16 11.67 5.70
CA GLU A 249 -7.38 10.91 5.42
C GLU A 249 -8.39 10.94 6.58
N LEU A 250 -8.61 12.12 7.15
CA LEU A 250 -9.49 12.32 8.31
C LEU A 250 -10.94 12.62 7.92
N VAL A 251 -11.15 13.22 6.76
CA VAL A 251 -12.46 13.72 6.32
C VAL A 251 -12.94 12.93 5.13
N ASN A 252 -13.88 12.02 5.37
CA ASN A 252 -14.56 11.31 4.28
C ASN A 252 -15.44 12.27 3.47
N LEU A 253 -15.22 12.32 2.16
CA LEU A 253 -15.96 13.12 1.19
C LEU A 253 -17.02 12.33 0.43
N ALA A 254 -17.08 11.01 0.60
CA ALA A 254 -18.08 10.17 -0.06
C ALA A 254 -19.49 10.57 0.38
N GLY A 255 -20.40 10.70 -0.58
CA GLY A 255 -21.78 11.13 -0.35
C GLY A 255 -21.99 12.65 -0.29
N LYS A 256 -20.92 13.46 -0.34
CA LYS A 256 -21.05 14.92 -0.48
C LYS A 256 -21.33 15.28 -1.94
N THR A 257 -22.39 16.04 -2.18
CA THR A 257 -22.85 16.43 -3.53
C THR A 257 -21.75 17.09 -4.37
N GLU A 258 -20.90 17.90 -3.75
CA GLU A 258 -19.79 18.60 -4.42
C GLU A 258 -18.67 17.69 -4.94
N PHE A 259 -18.60 16.43 -4.48
CA PHE A 259 -17.61 15.44 -4.89
C PHE A 259 -18.19 14.26 -5.67
N GLN A 260 -19.48 14.32 -6.06
CA GLN A 260 -20.16 13.21 -6.72
C GLN A 260 -19.50 12.82 -8.05
N ASP A 261 -19.11 13.79 -8.87
CA ASP A 261 -18.48 13.52 -10.17
C ASP A 261 -17.10 12.86 -10.00
N VAL A 262 -16.32 13.30 -9.00
CA VAL A 262 -15.03 12.71 -8.65
C VAL A 262 -15.22 11.27 -8.17
N PHE A 263 -16.17 11.04 -7.27
CA PHE A 263 -16.52 9.71 -6.77
C PHE A 263 -16.89 8.76 -7.93
N GLU A 264 -17.77 9.18 -8.83
CA GLU A 264 -18.25 8.37 -9.95
C GLU A 264 -17.15 8.07 -10.98
N SER A 265 -16.24 9.02 -11.22
CA SER A 265 -15.08 8.81 -12.08
C SER A 265 -14.16 7.73 -11.48
N LEU A 266 -13.74 7.92 -10.23
CA LEU A 266 -12.82 6.98 -9.56
C LEU A 266 -13.44 5.60 -9.40
N ARG A 267 -14.73 5.51 -9.05
CA ARG A 267 -15.45 4.23 -8.95
C ARG A 267 -15.42 3.46 -10.27
N ARG A 268 -15.61 4.15 -11.40
CA ARG A 268 -15.59 3.55 -12.74
C ARG A 268 -14.19 3.07 -13.13
N GLU A 269 -13.17 3.88 -12.87
CA GLU A 269 -11.78 3.52 -13.13
C GLU A 269 -11.32 2.34 -12.25
N LEU A 270 -11.70 2.32 -10.97
CA LEU A 270 -11.45 1.18 -10.08
C LEU A 270 -12.10 -0.10 -10.62
N HIS A 271 -13.37 -0.05 -11.03
CA HIS A 271 -14.06 -1.19 -11.60
C HIS A 271 -13.42 -1.66 -12.92
N GLN A 272 -12.94 -0.74 -13.76
CA GLN A 272 -12.19 -1.11 -14.97
C GLN A 272 -10.90 -1.84 -14.63
N TRP A 273 -10.14 -1.36 -13.65
CA TRP A 273 -8.94 -2.04 -13.17
C TRP A 273 -9.25 -3.44 -12.63
N GLN A 274 -10.26 -3.57 -11.77
CA GLN A 274 -10.74 -4.87 -11.27
C GLN A 274 -11.07 -5.84 -12.41
N ASN A 275 -11.72 -5.35 -13.46
CA ASN A 275 -12.09 -6.16 -14.63
C ASN A 275 -10.85 -6.65 -15.40
N VAL A 276 -9.88 -5.78 -15.69
CA VAL A 276 -8.68 -6.18 -16.45
C VAL A 276 -7.74 -7.08 -15.65
N THR A 277 -7.82 -7.02 -14.31
CA THR A 277 -7.09 -7.91 -13.41
C THR A 277 -7.88 -9.16 -13.02
N TYR A 278 -9.07 -9.38 -13.58
CA TYR A 278 -9.95 -10.53 -13.29
C TYR A 278 -10.26 -10.70 -11.80
N ASP A 279 -10.57 -9.61 -11.09
CA ASP A 279 -10.87 -9.61 -9.66
C ASP A 279 -12.13 -10.44 -9.36
N PRO A 280 -12.03 -11.54 -8.59
CA PRO A 280 -13.18 -12.37 -8.24
C PRO A 280 -14.25 -11.63 -7.40
N TRP A 281 -13.89 -10.51 -6.76
CA TRP A 281 -14.78 -9.71 -5.93
C TRP A 281 -15.43 -8.54 -6.68
N ILE A 282 -15.27 -8.44 -8.01
CA ILE A 282 -15.73 -7.28 -8.80
C ILE A 282 -17.21 -6.91 -8.60
N CYS A 283 -18.08 -7.90 -8.38
CA CYS A 283 -19.52 -7.67 -8.16
C CYS A 283 -19.92 -7.61 -6.68
N ALA A 284 -19.01 -7.88 -5.75
CA ALA A 284 -19.32 -7.87 -4.32
C ALA A 284 -19.33 -6.44 -3.76
N PRO A 285 -20.12 -6.17 -2.70
CA PRO A 285 -20.98 -7.09 -1.95
C PRO A 285 -22.46 -7.14 -2.39
N ASP A 286 -22.84 -6.34 -3.39
CA ASP A 286 -24.22 -6.08 -3.81
C ASP A 286 -24.70 -6.96 -4.99
N GLY A 287 -23.79 -7.70 -5.62
CA GLY A 287 -24.11 -8.58 -6.73
C GLY A 287 -23.26 -9.85 -6.80
N VAL A 288 -23.56 -10.66 -7.82
CA VAL A 288 -22.87 -11.90 -8.16
C VAL A 288 -22.33 -11.79 -9.57
N LEU A 289 -21.09 -12.24 -9.77
CA LEU A 289 -20.48 -12.36 -11.08
C LEU A 289 -21.04 -13.61 -11.79
N GLU A 290 -21.86 -13.41 -12.81
CA GLU A 290 -22.29 -14.47 -13.72
C GLU A 290 -21.48 -14.39 -15.02
N ASN A 291 -20.66 -15.39 -15.29
CA ASN A 291 -19.79 -15.46 -16.46
C ASN A 291 -19.95 -16.75 -17.28
N GLU A 292 -20.98 -17.54 -16.97
CA GLU A 292 -21.37 -18.75 -17.70
C GLU A 292 -22.66 -18.53 -18.52
N GLY A 293 -22.91 -19.45 -19.46
CA GLY A 293 -24.14 -19.47 -20.26
C GLY A 293 -24.39 -18.18 -21.03
N ALA A 294 -25.54 -17.55 -20.79
CA ALA A 294 -25.97 -16.33 -21.49
C ALA A 294 -25.11 -15.08 -21.16
N PHE A 295 -24.30 -15.14 -20.10
CA PHE A 295 -23.45 -14.03 -19.65
C PHE A 295 -21.96 -14.23 -20.00
N SER A 296 -21.66 -15.32 -20.72
CA SER A 296 -20.33 -15.58 -21.27
C SER A 296 -20.11 -14.81 -22.58
N PRO A 297 -18.87 -14.36 -22.90
CA PRO A 297 -17.65 -14.47 -22.11
C PRO A 297 -17.34 -13.22 -21.24
N MET A 298 -18.14 -12.16 -21.36
CA MET A 298 -17.80 -10.85 -20.79
C MET A 298 -18.08 -10.74 -19.29
N GLY A 299 -18.91 -11.62 -18.72
CA GLY A 299 -19.29 -11.57 -17.32
C GLY A 299 -20.21 -10.39 -17.01
N THR A 300 -21.25 -10.62 -16.20
CA THR A 300 -22.18 -9.57 -15.79
C THR A 300 -22.39 -9.64 -14.28
N CYS A 301 -22.33 -8.48 -13.62
CA CYS A 301 -22.76 -8.37 -12.23
C CYS A 301 -24.29 -8.34 -12.17
N LEU A 302 -24.90 -9.38 -11.59
CA LEU A 302 -26.33 -9.43 -11.32
C LEU A 302 -26.62 -9.00 -9.88
N PRO A 303 -27.67 -8.20 -9.63
CA PRO A 303 -27.98 -7.70 -8.29
C PRO A 303 -28.46 -8.83 -7.37
N LEU A 304 -28.12 -8.72 -6.09
CA LEU A 304 -28.63 -9.60 -5.03
C LEU A 304 -29.89 -9.07 -4.34
N ASP A 305 -30.25 -7.80 -4.55
CA ASP A 305 -31.32 -7.10 -3.82
C ASP A 305 -31.19 -7.25 -2.28
N ASN A 306 -29.95 -7.24 -1.78
CA ASN A 306 -29.59 -7.51 -0.37
C ASN A 306 -29.58 -6.27 0.54
N ASN A 307 -30.21 -5.18 0.10
CA ASN A 307 -30.27 -3.88 0.78
C ASN A 307 -28.91 -3.16 0.93
N LEU A 308 -27.97 -3.38 -0.01
CA LEU A 308 -26.68 -2.68 -0.08
C LEU A 308 -26.58 -1.74 -1.27
#